data_AF-A0A953HWJ9-F1
#
_entry.id   AF-A0A953HWJ9-F1
#
_cell.length_a   1.000
_cell.length_b   1.000
_cell.length_c   1.000
_cell.angle_alpha   90.00
_cell.angle_beta   90.00
_cell.angle_gamma   90.00
#
_symmetry.space_group_name_H-M   'P 1'
#
loop_
_entity.id
_entity.type
_entity.pdbx_description
1 polymer ?
#
loop_
_entity_poly.entity_id
_entity_poly.type
_entity_poly.pdbx_seq_one_letter_code
_entity_poly.pdbx_strand_id
1 'polypeptide(L)'
;MELHTLADQGALEILGVIATSDDPYVPLCVDAINHYFDRPEIPIGVEKGIELRHHSRYTKEISEEYKKRLHTYEEAEDAVDLYRRLLARQPDGSVVILSIGHLTNLMRLLESEPDEHSSLSGKELIKKRVRMWSCMGGVFQKVKRQIFIDPIQGRRKSVWRNGRQRWCSPDGK
;
A
#
# COMPACT_ATOMS: atom_id res chain seq x y z
N MET A 1 7.85 0.44 12.67
CA MET A 1 8.04 -0.26 13.96
C MET A 1 6.76 -0.97 14.38
N GLU A 2 5.62 -0.27 14.50
CA GLU A 2 4.35 -0.88 14.95
C GLU A 2 3.86 -2.05 14.06
N LEU A 3 4.01 -1.98 12.74
CA LEU A 3 3.55 -3.06 11.83
C LEU A 3 4.30 -4.38 12.04
N HIS A 4 5.62 -4.30 12.26
CA HIS A 4 6.46 -5.48 12.53
C HIS A 4 6.10 -6.11 13.87
N THR A 5 5.84 -5.29 14.91
CA THR A 5 5.37 -5.80 16.21
C THR A 5 4.02 -6.51 16.11
N LEU A 6 3.08 -6.00 15.31
CA LEU A 6 1.81 -6.68 15.06
C LEU A 6 2.00 -8.00 14.29
N ALA A 7 2.99 -8.06 13.39
CA ALA A 7 3.37 -9.29 12.72
C ALA A 7 4.02 -10.30 13.69
N ASP A 8 4.87 -9.85 14.63
CA ASP A 8 5.44 -10.70 15.68
C ASP A 8 4.36 -11.31 16.57
N GLN A 9 3.27 -10.57 16.81
CA GLN A 9 2.10 -11.04 17.57
C GLN A 9 1.18 -11.96 16.76
N GLY A 10 1.49 -12.22 15.48
CA GLY A 10 0.64 -13.03 14.59
C GLY A 10 -0.68 -12.35 14.22
N ALA A 11 -0.84 -11.05 14.46
CA ALA A 11 -2.07 -10.32 14.17
C ALA A 11 -2.24 -10.00 12.68
N LEU A 12 -1.15 -10.01 11.91
CA LEU A 12 -1.11 -9.77 10.48
C LEU A 12 0.11 -10.42 9.83
N GLU A 13 0.07 -10.55 8.51
CA GLU A 13 1.19 -10.91 7.66
C GLU A 13 1.52 -9.71 6.74
N ILE A 14 2.79 -9.35 6.65
CA ILE A 14 3.24 -8.27 5.76
C ILE A 14 3.54 -8.89 4.39
N LEU A 15 2.64 -8.68 3.43
CA LEU A 15 2.77 -9.24 2.08
C LEU A 15 3.87 -8.56 1.24
N GLY A 16 4.15 -7.29 1.51
CA GLY A 16 5.11 -6.48 0.76
C GLY A 16 5.09 -5.02 1.18
N VAL A 17 6.14 -4.28 0.83
CA VAL A 17 6.24 -2.83 1.07
C VAL A 17 6.42 -2.12 -0.26
N ILE A 18 5.53 -1.17 -0.55
CA ILE A 18 5.62 -0.35 -1.75
C ILE A 18 6.05 1.06 -1.36
N ALA A 19 7.21 1.48 -1.85
CA ALA A 19 7.76 2.79 -1.62
C ALA A 19 7.43 3.73 -2.79
N THR A 20 6.78 4.86 -2.48
CA THR A 20 6.55 5.95 -3.42
C THR A 20 7.54 7.07 -3.13
N SER A 21 8.73 7.01 -3.74
CA SER A 21 9.78 8.01 -3.60
C SER A 21 10.77 7.94 -4.76
N ASP A 22 11.30 9.10 -5.11
CA ASP A 22 12.39 9.32 -6.07
C ASP A 22 13.76 9.50 -5.38
N ASP A 23 13.92 8.92 -4.19
CA ASP A 23 15.20 8.80 -3.47
C ASP A 23 15.80 7.41 -3.70
N PRO A 24 17.04 7.30 -4.23
CA PRO A 24 17.67 6.02 -4.54
C PRO A 24 17.87 5.12 -3.32
N TYR A 25 17.99 5.68 -2.11
CA TYR A 25 18.27 4.93 -0.89
C TYR A 25 17.01 4.40 -0.20
N VAL A 26 15.81 4.79 -0.62
CA VAL A 26 14.56 4.37 0.02
C VAL A 26 14.34 2.86 0.01
N PRO A 27 14.42 2.13 -1.12
CA PRO A 27 14.23 0.68 -1.07
C PRO A 27 15.28 -0.02 -0.20
N LEU A 28 16.52 0.48 -0.19
CA LEU A 28 17.61 -0.05 0.64
C LEU A 28 17.36 0.19 2.14
N CYS A 29 16.82 1.37 2.49
CA CYS A 29 16.44 1.71 3.86
C CYS A 29 15.28 0.85 4.35
N VAL A 30 14.24 0.66 3.51
CA VAL A 30 13.12 -0.25 3.82
C VAL A 30 13.63 -1.68 4.03
N ASP A 31 14.53 -2.15 3.17
CA ASP A 31 15.13 -3.47 3.27
C ASP A 31 15.98 -3.65 4.53
N ALA A 32 16.79 -2.65 4.89
CA ALA A 32 17.54 -2.63 6.13
C ALA A 32 16.63 -2.70 7.37
N ILE A 33 15.50 -1.98 7.35
CA ILE A 33 14.49 -2.05 8.42
C ILE A 33 13.86 -3.45 8.48
N ASN A 34 13.50 -4.05 7.34
CA ASN A 34 12.94 -5.40 7.31
C ASN A 34 13.93 -6.44 7.83
N HIS A 35 15.22 -6.31 7.48
CA HIS A 35 16.30 -7.11 8.02
C HIS A 35 16.45 -6.97 9.54
N TYR A 36 16.33 -5.75 10.07
CA TYR A 36 16.41 -5.51 11.52
C TYR A 36 15.28 -6.22 12.29
N PHE A 37 14.11 -6.39 11.66
CA PHE A 37 12.97 -7.12 12.23
C PHE A 37 12.88 -8.58 11.74
N ASP A 38 14.01 -9.19 11.35
CA ASP A 38 14.14 -10.59 10.94
C ASP A 38 13.19 -11.03 9.81
N ARG A 39 12.85 -10.12 8.89
CA ARG A 39 11.97 -10.37 7.74
C ARG A 39 12.57 -9.92 6.40
N PRO A 40 13.81 -10.34 6.07
CA PRO A 40 14.52 -9.91 4.85
C PRO A 40 13.86 -10.33 3.53
N GLU A 41 12.91 -11.26 3.58
CA GLU A 41 12.18 -11.82 2.44
C GLU A 41 10.99 -10.97 1.98
N ILE A 42 10.58 -9.96 2.76
CA ILE A 42 9.47 -9.09 2.39
C ILE A 42 9.82 -8.39 1.06
N PRO A 43 9.01 -8.58 0.00
CA PRO A 43 9.29 -7.96 -1.28
C PRO A 43 9.06 -6.44 -1.20
N ILE A 44 9.90 -5.70 -1.92
CA ILE A 44 9.90 -4.23 -1.92
C ILE A 44 9.71 -3.75 -3.34
N GLY A 45 8.70 -2.91 -3.55
CA GLY A 45 8.36 -2.34 -4.85
C GLY A 45 8.60 -0.84 -4.88
N VAL A 46 9.11 -0.36 -6.02
CA VAL A 46 9.40 1.06 -6.27
C VAL A 46 8.87 1.48 -7.62
N GLU A 47 8.75 2.79 -7.83
CA GLU A 47 8.35 3.32 -9.13
C GLU A 47 9.52 3.23 -10.11
N LYS A 48 9.41 2.41 -11.16
CA LYS A 48 10.48 2.28 -12.16
C LYS A 48 10.41 3.37 -13.23
N GLY A 49 11.57 3.69 -13.81
CA GLY A 49 11.67 4.62 -14.94
C GLY A 49 11.48 6.10 -14.58
N ILE A 50 11.60 6.46 -13.30
CA ILE A 50 11.59 7.86 -12.85
C ILE A 50 13.01 8.39 -12.66
N GLU A 51 13.16 9.71 -12.72
CA GLU A 51 14.40 10.36 -12.31
C GLU A 51 14.50 10.39 -10.79
N LEU A 52 15.63 9.91 -10.26
CA LEU A 52 15.93 9.90 -8.84
C LEU A 52 16.61 11.22 -8.45
N ARG A 53 15.86 12.13 -7.81
CA ARG A 53 16.28 13.51 -7.55
C ARG A 53 16.49 13.81 -6.08
N HIS A 54 15.82 13.09 -5.20
CA HIS A 54 15.91 13.34 -3.77
C HIS A 54 17.02 12.50 -3.13
N HIS A 55 17.66 13.07 -2.12
CA HIS A 55 18.68 12.39 -1.33
C HIS A 55 18.46 12.70 0.14
N SER A 56 17.67 11.88 0.82
CA SER A 56 17.49 12.01 2.26
C SER A 56 18.73 11.49 2.98
N ARG A 57 19.25 12.31 3.91
CA ARG A 57 20.36 11.88 4.77
C ARG A 57 19.97 10.66 5.60
N TYR A 58 18.72 10.61 6.06
CA TYR A 58 18.19 9.52 6.88
C TYR A 58 18.14 8.19 6.12
N THR A 59 17.60 8.18 4.91
CA THR A 59 17.49 6.95 4.10
C THR A 59 18.87 6.42 3.75
N LYS A 60 19.80 7.33 3.41
CA LYS A 60 21.18 7.01 3.13
C LYS A 60 21.90 6.40 4.34
N GLU A 61 21.93 7.09 5.49
CA GLU A 61 22.64 6.62 6.69
C GLU A 61 22.15 5.24 7.14
N ILE A 62 20.83 5.04 7.21
CA ILE A 62 20.27 3.73 7.56
C ILE A 62 20.65 2.66 6.53
N SER A 63 20.61 3.01 5.23
CA SER A 63 21.00 2.07 4.20
C SER A 63 22.49 1.69 4.28
N GLU A 64 23.38 2.59 4.71
CA GLU A 64 24.82 2.34 4.76
C GLU A 64 25.24 1.58 6.03
N GLU A 65 24.61 1.87 7.17
CA GLU A 65 25.02 1.32 8.47
C GLU A 65 24.47 -0.08 8.77
N TYR A 66 23.31 -0.43 8.21
CA TYR A 66 22.60 -1.66 8.57
C TYR A 66 22.69 -2.74 7.49
N LYS A 67 22.57 -4.00 7.94
CA LYS A 67 22.50 -5.16 7.04
C LYS A 67 21.26 -5.04 6.15
N LYS A 68 21.46 -5.27 4.85
CA LYS A 68 20.43 -5.28 3.81
C LYS A 68 20.84 -6.25 2.70
N ARG A 69 19.86 -6.67 1.90
CA ARG A 69 19.99 -7.46 0.68
C ARG A 69 20.04 -6.59 -0.57
N LEU A 70 19.29 -5.48 -0.61
CA LEU A 70 19.28 -4.56 -1.73
C LEU A 70 20.48 -3.60 -1.66
N HIS A 71 21.16 -3.42 -2.79
CA HIS A 71 22.30 -2.52 -2.92
C HIS A 71 22.07 -1.37 -3.89
N THR A 72 21.04 -1.46 -4.73
CA THR A 72 20.67 -0.42 -5.70
C THR A 72 19.14 -0.26 -5.76
N TYR A 73 18.66 0.87 -6.28
CA TYR A 73 17.23 1.12 -6.45
C TYR A 73 16.61 0.16 -7.50
N GLU A 74 17.42 -0.23 -8.46
CA GLU A 74 17.05 -1.08 -9.59
C GLU A 74 16.76 -2.52 -9.18
N GLU A 75 17.35 -3.00 -8.08
CA GLU A 75 17.13 -4.36 -7.55
C GLU A 75 15.77 -4.55 -6.88
N ALA A 76 15.08 -3.47 -6.47
CA ALA A 76 13.70 -3.56 -6.02
C ALA A 76 12.75 -3.91 -7.17
N GLU A 77 11.56 -4.44 -6.89
CA GLU A 77 10.58 -4.76 -7.92
C GLU A 77 9.88 -3.50 -8.45
N ASP A 78 9.23 -3.58 -9.61
CA ASP A 78 8.28 -2.55 -10.02
C ASP A 78 7.07 -2.55 -9.08
N ALA A 79 6.65 -1.37 -8.63
CA ALA A 79 5.57 -1.22 -7.67
C ALA A 79 4.23 -1.77 -8.17
N VAL A 80 3.89 -1.56 -9.46
CA VAL A 80 2.63 -2.02 -10.03
C VAL A 80 2.68 -3.53 -10.21
N ASP A 81 3.76 -4.06 -10.78
CA ASP A 81 3.97 -5.50 -10.93
C ASP A 81 3.87 -6.22 -9.58
N LEU A 82 4.58 -5.73 -8.56
CA LEU A 82 4.55 -6.30 -7.22
C LEU A 82 3.14 -6.27 -6.61
N TYR A 83 2.42 -5.16 -6.72
CA TYR A 83 1.04 -5.08 -6.27
C TYR A 83 0.16 -6.14 -6.93
N ARG A 84 0.24 -6.26 -8.26
CA ARG A 84 -0.59 -7.19 -9.04
C ARG A 84 -0.26 -8.64 -8.68
N ARG A 85 1.02 -8.98 -8.63
CA ARG A 85 1.53 -10.29 -8.20
C ARG A 85 1.05 -10.69 -6.80
N LEU A 86 1.17 -9.77 -5.84
CA LEU A 86 0.73 -10.01 -4.47
C LEU A 86 -0.79 -10.19 -4.40
N LEU A 87 -1.57 -9.25 -4.94
CA LEU A 87 -3.03 -9.31 -4.88
C LEU A 87 -3.60 -10.54 -5.60
N ALA A 88 -3.05 -10.91 -6.75
CA ALA A 88 -3.54 -12.04 -7.55
C ALA A 88 -3.48 -13.37 -6.79
N ARG A 89 -2.47 -13.55 -5.92
CA ARG A 89 -2.22 -14.77 -5.15
C ARG A 89 -3.01 -14.86 -3.85
N GLN A 90 -3.68 -13.78 -3.43
CA GLN A 90 -4.38 -13.75 -2.16
C GLN A 90 -5.86 -14.17 -2.30
N PRO A 91 -6.47 -14.73 -1.24
CA PRO A 91 -7.91 -14.98 -1.23
C PRO A 91 -8.74 -13.71 -1.41
N ASP A 92 -9.98 -13.86 -1.87
CA ASP A 92 -10.89 -12.72 -2.04
C ASP A 92 -11.20 -12.05 -0.69
N GLY A 93 -11.21 -10.71 -0.67
CA GLY A 93 -11.48 -9.92 0.54
C GLY A 93 -10.54 -10.20 1.71
N SER A 94 -9.30 -10.61 1.47
CA SER A 94 -8.31 -10.91 2.52
C SER A 94 -7.32 -9.77 2.76
N VAL A 95 -7.04 -8.95 1.74
CA VAL A 95 -5.93 -7.98 1.78
C VAL A 95 -6.37 -6.66 2.40
N VAL A 96 -5.49 -6.07 3.21
CA VAL A 96 -5.61 -4.69 3.68
C VAL A 96 -4.48 -3.87 3.06
N ILE A 97 -4.83 -2.76 2.40
CA ILE A 97 -3.84 -1.81 1.89
C ILE A 97 -3.72 -0.67 2.90
N LEU A 98 -2.49 -0.38 3.34
CA LEU A 98 -2.16 0.75 4.20
C LEU A 98 -1.25 1.70 3.43
N SER A 99 -1.70 2.93 3.19
CA SER A 99 -0.91 3.93 2.45
C SER A 99 -0.60 5.14 3.32
N ILE A 100 0.68 5.43 3.48
CA ILE A 100 1.21 6.60 4.20
C ILE A 100 2.12 7.35 3.25
N GLY A 101 1.67 8.52 2.78
CA GLY A 101 2.40 9.32 1.78
C GLY A 101 1.67 9.36 0.43
N HIS A 102 2.44 9.56 -0.65
CA HIS A 102 1.90 9.74 -2.00
C HIS A 102 1.23 8.46 -2.53
N LEU A 103 0.12 8.65 -3.24
CA LEU A 103 -0.74 7.58 -3.76
C LEU A 103 -0.46 7.20 -5.23
N THR A 104 0.62 7.71 -5.83
CA THR A 104 0.94 7.53 -7.25
C THR A 104 0.98 6.05 -7.66
N ASN A 105 1.68 5.20 -6.91
CA ASN A 105 1.74 3.76 -7.19
C ASN A 105 0.36 3.07 -7.10
N LEU A 106 -0.49 3.49 -6.16
CA LEU A 106 -1.83 2.95 -6.03
C LEU A 106 -2.76 3.43 -7.17
N MET A 107 -2.61 4.68 -7.61
CA MET A 107 -3.30 5.20 -8.79
C MET A 107 -2.89 4.39 -10.04
N ARG A 108 -1.59 4.18 -10.25
CA ARG A 108 -1.08 3.39 -11.39
C ARG A 108 -1.57 1.93 -11.33
N LEU A 109 -1.64 1.34 -10.13
CA LEU A 109 -2.26 0.04 -9.96
C LEU A 109 -3.73 0.07 -10.41
N LEU A 110 -4.52 1.06 -9.98
CA LEU A 110 -5.92 1.20 -10.42
C LEU A 110 -6.06 1.41 -11.93
N GLU A 111 -5.07 1.99 -12.59
CA GLU A 111 -5.05 2.20 -14.04
C GLU A 111 -4.44 1.01 -14.82
N SER A 112 -3.87 0.03 -14.13
CA SER A 112 -3.27 -1.13 -14.78
C SER A 112 -4.30 -2.04 -15.44
N GLU A 113 -3.94 -2.55 -16.61
CA GLU A 113 -4.70 -3.53 -17.38
C GLU A 113 -4.34 -4.97 -16.97
N PRO A 114 -5.07 -6.00 -17.43
CA PRO A 114 -4.70 -7.40 -17.24
C PRO A 114 -3.25 -7.71 -17.66
N ASP A 115 -2.63 -8.66 -16.96
CA ASP A 115 -1.23 -9.06 -17.15
C ASP A 115 -1.03 -10.55 -16.87
N GLU A 116 0.24 -10.97 -16.76
CA GLU A 116 0.62 -12.36 -16.47
C GLU A 116 0.19 -12.84 -15.08
N HIS A 117 0.01 -11.94 -14.11
CA HIS A 117 -0.40 -12.30 -12.74
C HIS A 117 -1.92 -12.50 -12.65
N SER A 118 -2.70 -11.74 -13.42
CA SER A 118 -4.16 -11.77 -13.34
C SER A 118 -4.83 -11.25 -14.62
N SER A 119 -5.88 -11.96 -15.05
CA SER A 119 -6.75 -11.53 -16.14
C SER A 119 -7.67 -10.34 -15.79
N LEU A 120 -7.67 -9.89 -14.53
CA LEU A 120 -8.44 -8.75 -14.05
C LEU A 120 -7.66 -7.44 -14.24
N SER A 121 -8.38 -6.37 -14.58
CA SER A 121 -7.85 -5.01 -14.47
C SER A 121 -7.50 -4.68 -13.02
N GLY A 122 -6.67 -3.67 -12.78
CA GLY A 122 -6.27 -3.29 -11.44
C GLY A 122 -7.43 -2.88 -10.53
N LYS A 123 -8.47 -2.23 -11.08
CA LYS A 123 -9.70 -1.89 -10.34
C LYS A 123 -10.45 -3.13 -9.90
N GLU A 124 -10.63 -4.08 -10.80
CA GLU A 124 -11.31 -5.35 -10.51
C GLU A 124 -10.52 -6.19 -9.52
N LEU A 125 -9.19 -6.22 -9.65
CA LEU A 125 -8.29 -6.93 -8.76
C LEU A 125 -8.36 -6.37 -7.34
N ILE A 126 -8.31 -5.03 -7.19
CA ILE A 126 -8.50 -4.39 -5.88
C ILE A 126 -9.88 -4.73 -5.32
N LYS A 127 -10.94 -4.56 -6.12
CA LYS A 127 -12.32 -4.81 -5.66
C LYS A 127 -12.52 -6.25 -5.19
N LYS A 128 -11.86 -7.21 -5.84
CA LYS A 128 -11.97 -8.64 -5.52
C LYS A 128 -11.12 -9.04 -4.31
N ARG A 129 -9.90 -8.53 -4.19
CA ARG A 129 -8.90 -9.03 -3.23
C ARG A 129 -8.80 -8.19 -1.95
N VAL A 130 -9.10 -6.88 -2.03
CA VAL A 130 -8.90 -5.93 -0.94
C VAL A 130 -10.17 -5.80 -0.12
N ARG A 131 -10.06 -6.09 1.17
CA ARG A 131 -11.13 -5.90 2.18
C ARG A 131 -11.25 -4.46 2.62
N MET A 132 -10.11 -3.81 2.82
CA MET A 132 -10.02 -2.47 3.39
C MET A 132 -8.81 -1.74 2.84
N TRP A 133 -8.99 -0.47 2.51
CA TRP A 133 -7.91 0.46 2.24
C TRP A 133 -7.97 1.59 3.26
N SER A 134 -6.87 1.81 3.98
CA SER A 134 -6.70 2.93 4.91
C SER A 134 -5.57 3.83 4.42
N CYS A 135 -5.86 5.12 4.28
CA CYS A 135 -4.88 6.11 3.84
C CYS A 135 -4.71 7.22 4.87
N MET A 136 -3.45 7.59 5.13
CA MET A 136 -3.15 8.84 5.83
C MET A 136 -3.29 9.98 4.82
N GLY A 137 -4.31 10.81 5.01
CA GLY A 137 -4.64 11.92 4.12
C GLY A 137 -5.53 12.95 4.82
N GLY A 138 -5.58 14.15 4.24
CA GLY A 138 -6.47 15.21 4.73
C GLY A 138 -7.93 14.89 4.39
N VAL A 139 -8.84 15.22 5.32
CA VAL A 139 -10.28 15.24 5.01
C VAL A 139 -10.56 16.47 4.17
N PHE A 140 -10.61 16.30 2.85
CA PHE A 140 -11.06 17.36 1.96
C PHE A 140 -12.58 17.49 2.09
N GLN A 141 -13.02 18.56 2.76
CA GLN A 141 -14.45 18.89 2.80
C GLN A 141 -14.97 19.07 1.37
N LYS A 142 -16.16 18.54 1.11
CA LYS A 142 -16.82 18.56 -0.19
C LYS A 142 -16.84 19.97 -0.80
N VAL A 143 -15.97 20.22 -1.76
CA VAL A 143 -16.30 21.16 -2.84
C VAL A 143 -17.38 20.48 -3.68
N LYS A 144 -18.45 21.21 -4.02
CA LYS A 144 -19.81 20.74 -4.37
C LYS A 144 -19.97 19.72 -5.52
N ARG A 145 -18.91 19.24 -6.18
CA ARG A 145 -18.96 18.11 -7.12
C ARG A 145 -17.65 17.34 -7.10
N GLN A 146 -17.58 16.31 -6.25
CA GLN A 146 -16.72 15.17 -6.50
C GLN A 146 -17.52 13.91 -6.18
N ILE A 147 -17.63 13.01 -7.15
CA ILE A 147 -18.29 11.73 -7.00
C ILE A 147 -17.35 10.87 -6.14
N PHE A 148 -17.68 10.68 -4.87
CA PHE A 148 -17.10 9.61 -4.07
C PHE A 148 -17.77 8.31 -4.52
N ILE A 149 -17.03 7.49 -5.25
CA ILE A 149 -17.40 6.11 -5.54
C ILE A 149 -16.73 5.26 -4.47
N ASP A 150 -17.53 4.64 -3.60
CA ASP A 150 -17.13 3.45 -2.86
C ASP A 150 -17.01 2.31 -3.90
N PRO A 151 -15.80 1.83 -4.23
CA PRO A 151 -15.63 0.86 -5.31
C PRO A 151 -16.11 -0.54 -4.93
N ILE A 152 -16.45 -0.79 -3.66
CA ILE A 152 -16.75 -2.14 -3.16
C ILE A 152 -18.26 -2.31 -2.92
N GLN A 153 -19.00 -1.30 -2.42
CA GLN A 153 -20.37 -1.57 -1.94
C GLN A 153 -21.53 -0.77 -2.56
N GLY A 154 -21.31 0.24 -3.40
CA GLY A 154 -22.41 0.91 -4.13
C GLY A 154 -23.59 1.42 -3.27
N ARG A 155 -23.42 1.56 -1.94
CA ARG A 155 -24.48 1.96 -1.01
C ARG A 155 -24.26 3.39 -0.51
N ARG A 156 -25.34 4.19 -0.52
CA ARG A 156 -25.35 5.55 0.02
C ARG A 156 -25.79 5.56 1.49
N LYS A 157 -24.93 6.16 2.32
CA LYS A 157 -25.15 6.97 3.54
C LYS A 157 -24.50 6.39 4.80
N SER A 158 -23.55 7.16 5.34
CA SER A 158 -23.30 7.27 6.78
C SER A 158 -23.49 8.73 7.19
N VAL A 159 -24.40 9.00 8.12
CA VAL A 159 -24.51 10.32 8.78
C VAL A 159 -23.57 10.32 9.97
N TRP A 160 -22.63 11.28 9.98
CA TRP A 160 -21.72 11.52 11.10
C TRP A 160 -22.37 12.50 12.08
N ARG A 161 -22.55 12.09 13.35
CA ARG A 161 -22.92 13.00 14.44
C ARG A 161 -22.12 12.63 15.70
N ASN A 162 -21.36 13.59 16.22
CA ASN A 162 -20.67 13.56 17.52
C ASN A 162 -19.70 12.39 17.77
N GLY A 163 -18.74 12.18 16.87
CA GLY A 163 -17.45 11.53 17.23
C GLY A 163 -17.51 10.06 17.66
N ARG A 164 -18.59 9.31 17.38
CA ARG A 164 -18.62 7.85 17.52
C ARG A 164 -19.20 7.21 16.27
N GLN A 165 -18.50 6.22 15.72
CA GLN A 165 -19.03 5.34 14.70
C GLN A 165 -20.04 4.39 15.34
N ARG A 166 -21.27 4.37 14.80
CA ARG A 166 -22.26 3.33 15.11
C ARG A 166 -22.77 2.75 13.79
N TRP A 167 -22.74 1.43 13.68
CA TRP A 167 -23.34 0.70 12.58
C TRP A 167 -24.85 0.59 12.85
N CYS A 168 -25.69 1.04 11.92
CA CYS A 168 -27.11 0.66 11.92
C CYS A 168 -27.32 -0.42 10.87
N SER A 169 -27.96 -1.52 11.26
CA SER A 169 -28.44 -2.55 10.33
C SER A 169 -29.51 -1.97 9.38
N PRO A 170 -29.73 -2.59 8.21
CA PRO A 170 -30.57 -2.02 7.15
C PRO A 170 -32.05 -1.91 7.49
N ASP A 171 -32.53 -2.68 8.47
CA ASP A 171 -33.94 -2.73 8.84
C ASP A 171 -34.12 -2.13 10.23
N GLY A 172 -34.70 -0.93 10.27
CA GLY A 172 -34.94 -0.19 11.51
C GLY A 172 -36.00 -0.85 12.40
N LYS A 173 -35.56 -1.79 13.23
CA LYS A 173 -36.12 -2.07 14.56
C LYS A 173 -35.00 -2.25 15.58
#